data_AF-A0A3D9LEU0-F1
#
_entry.id   AF-A0A3D9LEU0-F1
#
_cell.length_a   1.000
_cell.length_b   1.000
_cell.length_c   1.000
_cell.angle_alpha   90.00
_cell.angle_beta   90.00
_cell.angle_gamma   90.00
#
_symmetry.space_group_name_H-M   'P 1'
#
loop_
_entity.id
_entity.type
_entity.pdbx_description
1 polymer ?
#
loop_
_entity_poly.entity_id
_entity_poly.type
_entity_poly.pdbx_seq_one_letter_code
_entity_poly.pdbx_strand_id
1 'polypeptide(L)'
;MRLVPGQFVVHPHHGPAIVLDRQVRQLKGKDVAYVELEIQDKGLRISVPESMVKDIGVRDVSSHTQVRKLMSLLAKPSEYVEEQWSRRLKAFQEKLATGDLPRVAEVVRDLHRRQAEKDLSMAERTLYRDAVEILAAEVAIVLDVSVVEAEDVMVQAIDGTPLKDLGLDRGKDSKHAKQAA
;
A
#
# COMPACT_ATOMS: atom_id res chain seq x y z
N MET A 1 -3.27 19.25 -2.15
CA MET A 1 -3.54 18.14 -3.09
C MET A 1 -4.89 18.44 -3.72
N ARG A 2 -4.97 18.48 -5.03
CA ARG A 2 -6.24 18.60 -5.74
C ARG A 2 -6.59 17.20 -6.23
N LEU A 3 -7.70 16.65 -5.77
CA LEU A 3 -8.18 15.34 -6.17
C LEU A 3 -8.96 15.46 -7.48
N VAL A 4 -8.71 14.54 -8.42
CA VAL A 4 -9.38 14.50 -9.73
C VAL A 4 -10.12 13.17 -9.88
N PRO A 5 -11.34 13.14 -10.43
CA PRO A 5 -12.03 11.89 -10.76
C PRO A 5 -11.13 10.92 -11.55
N GLY A 6 -11.15 9.64 -11.19
CA GLY A 6 -10.29 8.59 -11.74
C GLY A 6 -8.88 8.52 -11.13
N GLN A 7 -8.51 9.45 -10.24
CA GLN A 7 -7.23 9.39 -9.52
C GLN A 7 -7.28 8.32 -8.41
N PHE A 8 -6.23 7.50 -8.32
CA PHE A 8 -6.01 6.62 -7.18
C PHE A 8 -5.36 7.37 -6.01
N VAL A 9 -5.90 7.17 -4.82
CA VAL A 9 -5.43 7.69 -3.54
C VAL A 9 -5.45 6.59 -2.49
N VAL A 10 -4.96 6.86 -1.30
CA VAL A 10 -4.99 5.91 -0.19
C VAL A 10 -5.61 6.58 1.03
N HIS A 11 -6.66 5.93 1.53
CA HIS A 11 -7.27 6.28 2.81
C HIS A 11 -6.53 5.56 3.94
N PRO A 12 -6.11 6.26 5.01
CA PRO A 12 -5.18 5.70 6.00
C PRO A 12 -5.71 4.45 6.73
N HIS A 13 -7.02 4.34 6.93
CA HIS A 13 -7.63 3.18 7.59
C HIS A 13 -8.25 2.15 6.66
N HIS A 14 -8.47 2.49 5.38
CA HIS A 14 -9.26 1.66 4.48
C HIS A 14 -8.47 1.17 3.27
N GLY A 15 -7.28 1.72 3.05
CA GLY A 15 -6.40 1.32 1.96
C GLY A 15 -6.67 2.13 0.69
N PRO A 16 -6.26 1.58 -0.46
CA PRO A 16 -6.38 2.28 -1.73
C PRO A 16 -7.84 2.56 -2.13
N ALA A 17 -8.06 3.72 -2.71
CA ALA A 17 -9.35 4.20 -3.13
C ALA A 17 -9.24 4.93 -4.47
N ILE A 18 -10.33 4.96 -5.23
CA ILE A 18 -10.46 5.77 -6.43
C ILE A 18 -11.35 6.98 -6.13
N VAL A 19 -10.94 8.14 -6.64
CA VAL A 19 -11.77 9.35 -6.62
C VAL A 19 -12.89 9.18 -7.65
N LEU A 20 -14.13 9.11 -7.21
CA LEU A 20 -15.28 8.94 -8.10
C LEU A 20 -15.74 10.27 -8.68
N ASP A 21 -16.04 11.22 -7.80
CA ASP A 21 -16.66 12.48 -8.18
C ASP A 21 -16.39 13.56 -7.12
N ARG A 22 -16.63 14.81 -7.52
CA ARG A 22 -16.57 15.98 -6.66
C ARG A 22 -17.93 16.66 -6.64
N GLN A 23 -18.50 16.80 -5.45
CA GLN A 23 -19.82 17.41 -5.28
C GLN A 23 -19.75 18.63 -4.38
N VAL A 24 -20.51 19.66 -4.71
CA VAL A 24 -20.71 20.81 -3.83
C VAL A 24 -22.08 20.67 -3.17
N ARG A 25 -22.11 20.72 -1.84
CA ARG A 25 -23.35 20.64 -1.03
C ARG A 25 -23.47 21.91 -0.20
N GLN A 26 -24.69 22.44 -0.07
CA GLN A 26 -24.95 23.51 0.89
C GLN A 26 -25.09 22.93 2.30
N LEU A 27 -24.30 23.46 3.24
CA LEU A 27 -24.42 23.15 4.66
C LEU A 27 -24.53 24.47 5.44
N LYS A 28 -25.67 24.69 6.11
CA LYS A 28 -25.95 25.92 6.88
C LYS A 28 -25.74 27.21 6.07
N GLY A 29 -26.16 27.19 4.80
CA GLY A 29 -26.04 28.33 3.88
C GLY A 29 -24.63 28.59 3.33
N LYS A 30 -23.69 27.67 3.54
CA LYS A 30 -22.34 27.72 2.96
C LYS A 30 -22.13 26.56 1.99
N ASP A 31 -21.52 26.83 0.86
CA ASP A 31 -21.11 25.80 -0.10
C ASP A 31 -19.88 25.07 0.44
N VAL A 32 -19.98 23.75 0.56
CA VAL A 32 -18.90 22.86 1.00
C VAL A 32 -18.64 21.84 -0.10
N ALA A 33 -17.40 21.77 -0.58
CA ALA A 33 -16.96 20.77 -1.55
C ALA A 33 -16.62 19.46 -0.85
N TYR A 34 -17.13 18.36 -1.41
CA TYR A 34 -16.88 16.99 -0.99
C TYR A 34 -16.27 16.22 -2.15
N VAL A 35 -15.42 15.25 -1.81
CA VAL A 35 -14.90 14.25 -2.73
C VAL A 35 -15.43 12.89 -2.30
N GLU A 36 -16.01 12.16 -3.26
CA GLU A 36 -16.43 10.79 -3.07
C GLU A 36 -15.27 9.84 -3.43
N LEU A 37 -14.88 9.01 -2.47
CA LEU A 37 -13.86 7.99 -2.61
C LEU A 37 -14.53 6.61 -2.59
N GLU A 38 -14.13 5.71 -3.47
CA GLU A 38 -14.54 4.30 -3.43
C GLU A 38 -13.33 3.43 -3.09
N ILE A 39 -13.42 2.73 -1.97
CA ILE A 39 -12.36 1.83 -1.50
C ILE A 39 -12.34 0.60 -2.40
N GLN A 40 -11.14 0.26 -2.90
CA GLN A 40 -10.93 -0.94 -3.70
C GLN A 40 -11.32 -2.19 -2.90
N ASP A 41 -11.88 -3.19 -3.58
CA ASP A 41 -12.23 -4.51 -3.05
C ASP A 41 -13.27 -4.56 -1.91
N LYS A 42 -13.81 -3.41 -1.48
CA LYS A 42 -14.76 -3.33 -0.36
C LYS A 42 -16.13 -2.75 -0.73
N GLY A 43 -16.26 -2.16 -1.92
CA GLY A 43 -17.49 -1.46 -2.35
C GLY A 43 -17.91 -0.32 -1.41
N LEU A 44 -17.01 0.10 -0.52
CA LEU A 44 -17.27 1.11 0.49
C LEU A 44 -17.03 2.49 -0.12
N ARG A 45 -18.03 3.36 -0.03
CA ARG A 45 -17.94 4.76 -0.49
C ARG A 45 -17.82 5.71 0.69
N ILE A 46 -16.89 6.64 0.60
CA ILE A 46 -16.54 7.60 1.65
C ILE A 46 -16.60 9.01 1.08
N SER A 47 -17.47 9.84 1.64
CA SER A 47 -17.59 11.25 1.30
C SER A 47 -16.75 12.09 2.25
N VAL A 48 -15.73 12.77 1.73
CA VAL A 48 -14.79 13.56 2.54
C VAL A 48 -14.86 15.04 2.13
N PRO A 49 -15.05 15.98 3.07
CA PRO A 49 -14.93 17.41 2.77
C PRO A 49 -13.52 17.71 2.25
N GLU A 50 -13.41 18.44 1.13
CA GLU A 50 -12.09 18.74 0.51
C GLU A 50 -11.13 19.44 1.47
N SER A 51 -11.66 20.28 2.36
CA SER A 51 -10.86 20.98 3.37
C SER A 51 -10.20 20.03 4.36
N MET A 52 -10.78 18.85 4.60
CA MET A 52 -10.33 17.87 5.60
C MET A 52 -9.49 16.74 5.01
N VAL A 53 -9.37 16.63 3.68
CA VAL A 53 -8.67 15.52 3.00
C VAL A 53 -7.25 15.32 3.55
N LYS A 54 -6.50 16.41 3.72
CA LYS A 54 -5.14 16.36 4.28
C LYS A 54 -5.14 15.99 5.75
N ASP A 55 -6.06 16.55 6.52
CA ASP A 55 -6.12 16.38 7.98
C ASP A 55 -6.52 14.95 8.36
N ILE A 56 -7.34 14.30 7.54
CA ILE A 56 -7.71 12.89 7.69
C ILE A 56 -6.56 11.97 7.27
N GLY A 57 -5.56 12.47 6.52
CA GLY A 57 -4.40 11.69 6.12
C GLY A 57 -4.56 10.95 4.79
N VAL A 58 -5.47 11.39 3.92
CA VAL A 58 -5.57 10.84 2.56
C VAL A 58 -4.30 11.22 1.78
N ARG A 59 -3.62 10.20 1.24
CA ARG A 59 -2.36 10.37 0.49
C ARG A 59 -2.50 9.95 -0.96
N ASP A 60 -1.59 10.43 -1.80
CA ASP A 60 -1.42 9.89 -3.15
C ASP A 60 -0.90 8.45 -3.08
N VAL A 61 -1.25 7.65 -4.10
CA VAL A 61 -0.62 6.35 -4.32
C VAL A 61 0.85 6.52 -4.64
N SER A 62 1.64 5.53 -4.24
CA SER A 62 3.08 5.47 -4.48
C SER A 62 3.42 5.59 -5.97
N SER A 63 4.48 6.33 -6.28
CA SER A 63 5.06 6.34 -7.61
C SER A 63 5.79 5.02 -7.91
N HIS A 64 6.00 4.72 -9.20
CA HIS A 64 6.84 3.58 -9.61
C HIS A 64 8.24 3.63 -8.98
N THR A 65 8.80 4.83 -8.82
CA THR A 65 10.09 5.04 -8.15
C THR A 65 10.04 4.65 -6.67
N GLN A 66 8.94 4.91 -5.98
CA GLN A 66 8.75 4.50 -4.59
C GLN A 66 8.57 2.99 -4.50
N VAL A 67 7.78 2.36 -5.37
CA VAL A 67 7.65 0.90 -5.42
C VAL A 67 9.00 0.23 -5.70
N ARG A 68 9.81 0.77 -6.61
CA ARG A 68 11.17 0.28 -6.83
C ARG A 68 12.02 0.32 -5.55
N LYS A 69 11.95 1.42 -4.79
CA LYS A 69 12.65 1.54 -3.50
C LYS A 69 12.11 0.55 -2.47
N LEU A 70 10.81 0.29 -2.46
CA LEU A 70 10.19 -0.72 -1.58
C LEU A 70 10.70 -2.13 -1.93
N MET A 71 10.78 -2.47 -3.22
CA MET A 71 11.33 -3.76 -3.64
C MET A 71 12.81 -3.90 -3.28
N SER A 72 13.60 -2.81 -3.38
CA SER A 72 14.97 -2.81 -2.84
C SER A 72 15.00 -3.00 -1.32
N LEU A 73 14.03 -2.48 -0.57
CA LEU A 73 13.94 -2.64 0.88
C LEU A 73 13.58 -4.09 1.27
N LEU A 74 12.67 -4.72 0.53
CA LEU A 74 12.32 -6.14 0.66
C LEU A 74 13.55 -7.03 0.43
N ALA A 75 14.37 -6.71 -0.58
CA ALA A 75 15.58 -7.47 -0.91
C ALA A 75 16.73 -7.30 0.11
N LYS A 76 16.73 -6.23 0.93
CA LYS A 76 17.77 -6.03 1.96
C LYS A 76 17.73 -7.13 3.01
N PRO A 77 18.87 -7.46 3.66
CA PRO A 77 18.86 -8.34 4.82
C PRO A 77 17.98 -7.77 5.93
N SER A 78 17.44 -8.65 6.77
CA SER A 78 16.70 -8.24 7.96
C SER A 78 17.67 -7.56 8.93
N GLU A 79 17.25 -6.43 9.48
CA GLU A 79 18.02 -5.75 10.53
C GLU A 79 17.87 -6.51 11.85
N TYR A 80 18.28 -5.90 12.96
CA TYR A 80 18.01 -6.46 14.28
C TYR A 80 16.50 -6.63 14.50
N VAL A 81 16.08 -7.89 14.69
CA VAL A 81 14.72 -8.25 15.06
C VAL A 81 14.73 -8.71 16.52
N GLU A 82 13.83 -8.14 17.32
CA GLU A 82 13.70 -8.47 18.74
C GLU A 82 13.42 -9.97 18.96
N GLU A 83 14.20 -10.61 19.82
CA GLU A 83 14.09 -12.04 20.11
C GLU A 83 12.85 -12.35 20.95
N GLN A 84 12.55 -11.49 21.94
CA GLN A 84 11.40 -11.69 22.83
C GLN A 84 10.09 -11.50 22.05
N TRP A 85 9.32 -12.59 21.92
CA TRP A 85 8.11 -12.64 21.10
C TRP A 85 7.13 -11.49 21.34
N SER A 86 6.81 -11.17 22.60
CA SER A 86 5.82 -10.13 22.91
C SER A 86 6.30 -8.74 22.50
N ARG A 87 7.59 -8.46 22.65
CA ARG A 87 8.20 -7.18 22.25
C ARG A 87 8.28 -7.07 20.73
N ARG A 88 8.64 -8.15 20.04
CA ARG A 88 8.65 -8.21 18.56
C ARG A 88 7.25 -7.99 17.98
N LEU A 89 6.25 -8.71 18.47
CA LEU A 89 4.88 -8.58 17.99
C LEU A 89 4.39 -7.14 18.18
N LYS A 90 4.64 -6.55 19.35
CA LYS A 90 4.31 -5.15 19.62
C LYS A 90 5.02 -4.19 18.67
N ALA A 91 6.32 -4.37 18.44
CA ALA A 91 7.09 -3.52 17.53
C ALA A 91 6.56 -3.59 16.09
N PHE A 92 6.20 -4.79 15.61
CA PHE A 92 5.61 -4.94 14.28
C PHE A 92 4.20 -4.35 14.19
N GLN A 93 3.38 -4.49 15.25
CA GLN A 93 2.07 -3.83 15.32
C GLN A 93 2.20 -2.29 15.28
N GLU A 94 3.17 -1.73 16.01
CA GLU A 94 3.45 -0.30 15.99
C GLU A 94 3.91 0.17 14.61
N LYS A 95 4.75 -0.61 13.90
CA LYS A 95 5.13 -0.33 12.51
C LYS A 95 3.91 -0.33 11.59
N LEU A 96 3.03 -1.32 11.67
CA LEU A 96 1.81 -1.39 10.86
C LEU A 96 0.86 -0.24 11.13
N ALA A 97 0.68 0.13 12.40
CA ALA A 97 -0.22 1.21 12.81
C ALA A 97 0.20 2.58 12.24
N THR A 98 1.46 2.75 11.84
CA THR A 98 1.92 4.02 11.24
C THR A 98 1.41 4.24 9.83
N GLY A 99 1.00 3.18 9.11
CA GLY A 99 0.55 3.25 7.72
C GLY A 99 1.65 3.62 6.71
N ASP A 100 2.90 3.69 7.14
CA ASP A 100 4.04 4.03 6.29
C ASP A 100 4.57 2.80 5.55
N LEU A 101 4.53 2.83 4.22
CA LEU A 101 4.82 1.66 3.38
C LEU A 101 6.21 1.04 3.59
N PRO A 102 7.31 1.81 3.75
CA PRO A 102 8.60 1.23 4.09
C PRO A 102 8.57 0.43 5.39
N ARG A 103 7.85 0.90 6.43
CA ARG A 103 7.71 0.19 7.69
C ARG A 103 6.87 -1.08 7.55
N VAL A 104 5.80 -1.03 6.75
CA VAL A 104 4.99 -2.21 6.41
C VAL A 104 5.85 -3.23 5.67
N ALA A 105 6.66 -2.79 4.69
CA ALA A 105 7.56 -3.65 3.93
C ALA A 105 8.64 -4.32 4.81
N GLU A 106 9.16 -3.64 5.83
CA GLU A 106 10.04 -4.28 6.83
C GLU A 106 9.34 -5.43 7.55
N VAL A 107 8.07 -5.25 7.96
CA VAL A 107 7.30 -6.29 8.64
C VAL A 107 7.05 -7.48 7.73
N VAL A 108 6.65 -7.24 6.47
CA VAL A 108 6.45 -8.30 5.48
C VAL A 108 7.74 -9.09 5.28
N ARG A 109 8.86 -8.40 5.00
CA ARG A 109 10.17 -9.03 4.80
C ARG A 109 10.60 -9.88 5.98
N ASP A 110 10.53 -9.34 7.19
CA ASP A 110 11.05 -9.98 8.38
C ASP A 110 10.19 -11.18 8.80
N LEU A 111 8.85 -11.07 8.68
CA LEU A 111 7.94 -12.19 8.97
C LEU A 111 8.00 -13.29 7.89
N HIS A 112 8.17 -12.93 6.61
CA HIS A 112 8.35 -13.90 5.52
C HIS A 112 9.59 -14.79 5.76
N ARG A 113 10.74 -14.16 6.00
CA ARG A 113 11.98 -14.90 6.29
C ARG A 113 11.89 -15.69 7.56
N ARG A 114 11.28 -15.12 8.60
CA ARG A 114 11.03 -15.83 9.85
C ARG A 114 10.20 -17.08 9.60
N GLN A 115 9.16 -17.02 8.78
CA GLN A 115 8.32 -18.18 8.44
C GLN A 115 9.12 -19.30 7.78
N ALA A 116 10.12 -18.97 6.96
CA ALA A 116 11.02 -19.94 6.34
C ALA A 116 11.97 -20.60 7.36
N GLU A 117 12.40 -19.87 8.39
CA GLU A 117 13.29 -20.40 9.44
C GLU A 117 12.55 -21.13 10.57
N LYS A 118 11.37 -20.60 10.97
CA LYS A 118 10.59 -21.03 12.13
C LYS A 118 9.09 -20.78 11.90
N ASP A 119 8.27 -21.67 12.43
CA ASP A 119 6.81 -21.46 12.42
C ASP A 119 6.41 -20.15 13.11
N LEU A 120 5.56 -19.37 12.43
CA LEU A 120 4.95 -18.16 12.98
C LEU A 120 3.86 -18.52 14.01
N SER A 121 3.71 -17.72 15.06
CA SER A 121 2.53 -17.84 15.92
C SER A 121 1.25 -17.39 15.18
N MET A 122 0.06 -17.75 15.66
CA MET A 122 -1.20 -17.30 15.03
C MET A 122 -1.32 -15.78 14.96
N ALA A 123 -0.81 -15.08 15.98
CA ALA A 123 -0.76 -13.62 15.99
C ALA A 123 0.22 -13.08 14.94
N GLU A 124 1.40 -13.69 14.79
CA GLU A 124 2.38 -13.32 13.77
C GLU A 124 1.86 -13.61 12.35
N ARG A 125 1.18 -14.75 12.12
CA ARG A 125 0.55 -15.08 10.83
C ARG A 125 -0.54 -14.08 10.45
N THR A 126 -1.36 -13.70 11.41
CA THR A 126 -2.39 -12.67 11.22
C THR A 126 -1.76 -11.34 10.84
N LEU A 127 -0.75 -10.90 11.61
CA LEU A 127 -0.05 -9.65 11.33
C LEU A 127 0.67 -9.67 9.97
N TYR A 128 1.27 -10.79 9.59
CA TYR A 128 1.93 -10.98 8.31
C TYR A 128 0.94 -10.84 7.16
N ARG A 129 -0.21 -11.55 7.23
CA ARG A 129 -1.27 -11.46 6.22
C ARG A 129 -1.78 -10.03 6.07
N ASP A 130 -2.07 -9.35 7.17
CA ASP A 130 -2.58 -7.98 7.15
C ASP A 130 -1.53 -7.01 6.54
N ALA A 131 -0.24 -7.23 6.81
CA ALA A 131 0.85 -6.45 6.23
C ALA A 131 1.01 -6.71 4.72
N VAL A 132 0.91 -7.98 4.28
CA VAL A 132 0.95 -8.36 2.86
C VAL A 132 -0.21 -7.74 2.11
N GLU A 133 -1.44 -7.82 2.62
CA GLU A 133 -2.63 -7.24 1.99
C GLU A 133 -2.46 -5.74 1.73
N ILE A 134 -1.98 -4.99 2.72
CA ILE A 134 -1.75 -3.54 2.60
C ILE A 134 -0.71 -3.23 1.52
N LEU A 135 0.43 -3.93 1.55
CA LEU A 135 1.54 -3.64 0.66
C LEU A 135 1.26 -4.10 -0.78
N ALA A 136 0.66 -5.29 -0.94
CA ALA A 136 0.32 -5.86 -2.24
C ALA A 136 -0.75 -5.05 -2.96
N ALA A 137 -1.77 -4.55 -2.24
CA ALA A 137 -2.78 -3.68 -2.84
C ALA A 137 -2.17 -2.39 -3.41
N GLU A 138 -1.20 -1.79 -2.72
CA GLU A 138 -0.49 -0.61 -3.23
C GLU A 138 0.35 -0.96 -4.47
N VAL A 139 1.14 -2.03 -4.39
CA VAL A 139 2.02 -2.47 -5.47
C VAL A 139 1.21 -2.81 -6.72
N ALA A 140 0.09 -3.51 -6.56
CA ALA A 140 -0.83 -3.89 -7.63
C ALA A 140 -1.31 -2.67 -8.44
N ILE A 141 -1.74 -1.61 -7.75
CA ILE A 141 -2.22 -0.38 -8.40
C ILE A 141 -1.10 0.33 -9.15
N VAL A 142 0.10 0.38 -8.56
CA VAL A 142 1.23 1.06 -9.19
C VAL A 142 1.73 0.33 -10.41
N LEU A 143 1.74 -1.00 -10.36
CA LEU A 143 2.24 -1.85 -11.45
C LEU A 143 1.18 -2.22 -12.49
N ASP A 144 -0.09 -1.87 -12.27
CA ASP A 144 -1.23 -2.27 -13.10
C ASP A 144 -1.33 -3.81 -13.24
N VAL A 145 -1.22 -4.51 -12.12
CA VAL A 145 -1.29 -5.98 -12.03
C VAL A 145 -2.30 -6.41 -10.98
N SER A 146 -2.65 -7.69 -10.94
CA SER A 146 -3.49 -8.24 -9.86
C SER A 146 -2.75 -8.25 -8.52
N VAL A 147 -3.51 -8.28 -7.42
CA VAL A 147 -2.94 -8.40 -6.06
C VAL A 147 -2.08 -9.67 -5.93
N VAL A 148 -2.51 -10.78 -6.54
CA VAL A 148 -1.77 -12.04 -6.53
C VAL A 148 -0.43 -11.93 -7.24
N GLU A 149 -0.39 -11.27 -8.41
CA GLU A 149 0.87 -11.00 -9.12
C GLU A 149 1.78 -10.05 -8.33
N ALA A 150 1.20 -9.06 -7.65
CA ALA A 150 1.96 -8.15 -6.79
C ALA A 150 2.58 -8.89 -5.59
N GLU A 151 1.85 -9.81 -4.95
CA GLU A 151 2.38 -10.67 -3.89
C GLU A 151 3.55 -11.53 -4.37
N ASP A 152 3.42 -12.16 -5.54
CA ASP A 152 4.49 -12.97 -6.14
C ASP A 152 5.75 -12.14 -6.40
N VAL A 153 5.60 -10.96 -7.01
CA VAL A 153 6.71 -10.02 -7.22
C VAL A 153 7.37 -9.60 -5.90
N MET A 154 6.58 -9.38 -4.84
CA MET A 154 7.10 -9.06 -3.52
C MET A 154 7.92 -10.21 -2.93
N VAL A 155 7.43 -11.45 -3.02
CA VAL A 155 8.15 -12.64 -2.54
C VAL A 155 9.46 -12.83 -3.31
N GLN A 156 9.41 -12.75 -4.64
CA GLN A 156 10.61 -12.83 -5.48
C GLN A 156 11.64 -11.77 -5.09
N ALA A 157 11.21 -10.55 -4.76
CA ALA A 157 12.10 -9.49 -4.26
C ALA A 157 12.71 -9.84 -2.89
N ILE A 158 11.95 -10.42 -1.96
CA ILE A 158 12.45 -10.86 -0.64
C ILE A 158 13.51 -11.96 -0.80
N ASP A 159 13.31 -12.84 -1.76
CA ASP A 159 14.21 -13.97 -2.11
C ASP A 159 15.43 -13.53 -2.94
N GLY A 160 15.56 -12.23 -3.23
CA GLY A 160 16.74 -11.65 -3.85
C GLY A 160 16.73 -11.62 -5.37
N THR A 161 15.57 -11.85 -6.00
CA THR A 161 15.41 -11.68 -7.45
C THR A 161 15.74 -10.23 -7.83
N PRO A 162 16.69 -9.98 -8.75
CA PRO A 162 17.05 -8.63 -9.16
C PRO A 162 15.84 -7.89 -9.74
N LEU A 163 15.70 -6.59 -9.41
CA LEU A 163 14.59 -5.74 -9.90
C LEU A 163 14.43 -5.73 -11.42
N LYS A 164 15.54 -5.91 -12.15
CA LYS A 164 15.55 -5.98 -13.61
C LYS A 164 14.77 -7.19 -14.13
N ASP A 165 14.84 -8.30 -13.41
CA ASP A 165 14.24 -9.58 -13.78
C ASP A 165 12.75 -9.62 -13.39
N LEU A 166 12.34 -8.78 -12.42
CA LEU A 166 10.94 -8.52 -12.06
C LEU A 166 10.21 -7.61 -13.06
N GLY A 167 10.87 -7.17 -14.14
CA GLY A 167 10.28 -6.21 -15.10
C GLY A 167 10.09 -4.79 -14.54
N LEU A 168 10.58 -4.52 -13.33
CA LEU A 168 10.54 -3.22 -12.64
C LEU A 168 11.67 -2.27 -13.06
N ASP A 169 12.46 -2.70 -14.04
CA ASP A 169 13.47 -1.93 -14.79
C ASP A 169 12.87 -0.68 -15.46
N ARG A 170 11.65 -0.82 -15.97
CA ARG A 170 11.04 0.15 -16.89
C ARG A 170 10.50 1.36 -16.14
N GLY A 171 11.40 2.30 -15.86
CA GLY A 171 10.99 3.68 -15.62
C GLY A 171 10.44 4.27 -16.92
N LYS A 172 9.15 4.64 -16.91
CA LYS A 172 8.43 5.56 -17.82
C LYS A 172 7.64 5.06 -19.05
N ASP A 173 7.74 3.84 -19.56
CA ASP A 173 7.22 3.60 -20.93
C ASP A 173 5.91 2.80 -21.11
N SER A 174 5.12 2.49 -20.08
CA SER A 174 3.87 1.73 -20.28
C SER A 174 2.58 2.57 -20.35
N LYS A 175 2.61 3.88 -20.07
CA LYS A 175 1.39 4.72 -20.06
C LYS A 175 0.75 5.03 -21.43
N HIS A 176 1.23 4.46 -22.53
CA HIS A 176 0.63 4.68 -23.87
C HIS A 176 0.17 3.42 -24.63
N ALA A 177 0.23 2.20 -24.05
CA ALA A 177 -0.08 0.99 -24.81
C ALA A 177 -1.54 0.46 -24.70
N LYS A 178 -2.38 0.99 -23.79
CA LYS A 178 -3.78 0.50 -23.59
C LYS A 178 -4.88 1.52 -23.92
N GLN A 179 -4.59 2.52 -24.77
CA GLN A 179 -5.62 3.44 -25.30
C GLN A 179 -5.83 3.35 -26.82
N ALA A 180 -5.33 2.28 -27.45
CA ALA A 180 -5.57 1.98 -28.85
C ALA A 180 -5.85 0.47 -29.01
N ALA A 181 -7.07 0.05 -28.67
CA ALA A 181 -7.70 -1.18 -29.14
C ALA A 181 -9.22 -0.99 -29.11
#